data_AF-A0A7X7V5P3-F1
#
_entry.id   AF-A0A7X7V5P3-F1
#
_cell.length_a   1.000
_cell.length_b   1.000
_cell.length_c   1.000
_cell.angle_alpha   90.00
_cell.angle_beta   90.00
_cell.angle_gamma   90.00
#
_symmetry.space_group_name_H-M   'P 1'
#
loop_
_entity.id
_entity.type
_entity.pdbx_description
1 polymer ?
#
loop_
_entity_poly.entity_id
_entity_poly.type
_entity_poly.pdbx_seq_one_letter_code
_entity_poly.pdbx_strand_id
1 'polypeptide(L)' 'MSSPEPQIGYEQARQQLQEIVTKLESGGVPLAESMQLWERGEQLAAICQQWLDGAKAKVEDARRANQPN' A
#
# COMPACT_ATOMS: atom_id res chain seq x y z
N MET A 1 14.52 16.79 -4.63
CA MET A 1 14.85 15.57 -3.86
C MET A 1 13.74 14.58 -4.10
N SER A 2 14.02 13.52 -4.86
CA SER A 2 13.02 12.54 -5.27
C SER A 2 12.64 11.68 -4.07
N SER A 3 11.36 11.69 -3.72
CA SER A 3 10.81 10.75 -2.74
C SER A 3 11.19 9.32 -3.13
N PRO A 4 11.49 8.42 -2.18
CA PRO A 4 11.78 7.03 -2.50
C PRO A 4 10.55 6.44 -3.20
N GLU A 5 10.66 6.20 -4.51
CA GLU A 5 9.62 5.51 -5.24
C GLU A 5 9.47 4.12 -4.61
N PRO A 6 8.26 3.72 -4.21
CA PRO A 6 8.04 2.39 -3.70
C PRO A 6 8.55 1.38 -4.73
N GLN A 7 9.37 0.41 -4.31
CA GLN A 7 10.05 -0.52 -5.22
C GLN A 7 9.06 -1.36 -6.07
N ILE A 8 7.77 -1.33 -5.75
CA ILE A 8 6.68 -1.99 -6.49
C ILE A 8 5.50 -1.02 -6.69
N GLY A 9 4.79 -1.18 -7.80
CA GLY A 9 3.59 -0.38 -8.11
C GLY A 9 2.40 -0.69 -7.20
N TYR A 10 1.46 0.26 -7.09
CA TYR A 10 0.26 0.13 -6.23
C TYR A 10 -0.53 -1.17 -6.47
N GLU A 11 -0.87 -1.48 -7.73
CA GLU A 11 -1.66 -2.68 -8.05
C GLU A 11 -0.96 -3.97 -7.63
N GLN A 12 0.36 -4.02 -7.82
CA GLN A 12 1.17 -5.18 -7.42
C GLN A 12 1.26 -5.31 -5.89
N ALA A 13 1.43 -4.18 -5.17
CA ALA A 13 1.40 -4.17 -3.71
C ALA A 13 0.04 -4.62 -3.16
N ARG A 14 -1.05 -4.12 -3.77
CA ARG A 14 -2.43 -4.48 -3.41
C ARG A 14 -2.71 -5.95 -3.65
N GLN A 15 -2.27 -6.50 -4.78
CA GLN A 15 -2.43 -7.92 -5.08
C GLN A 15 -1.70 -8.81 -4.06
N GLN A 16 -0.43 -8.53 -3.77
CA GLN A 16 0.31 -9.28 -2.76
C GLN A 16 -0.35 -9.20 -1.38
N LEU A 17 -0.86 -8.02 -1.01
CA LEU A 17 -1.56 -7.83 0.27
C LEU A 17 -2.84 -8.67 0.32
N GLN A 18 -3.63 -8.68 -0.75
CA GLN A 18 -4.84 -9.51 -0.87
C GLN A 18 -4.51 -10.99 -0.67
N GLU A 19 -3.46 -11.50 -1.33
CA GLU A 19 -3.02 -12.90 -1.21
C GLU A 19 -2.62 -13.26 0.23
N ILE A 20 -1.92 -12.36 0.92
CA ILE A 20 -1.53 -12.52 2.32
C ILE A 20 -2.76 -12.58 3.22
N VAL A 21 -3.70 -11.65 3.06
CA VAL A 21 -4.94 -11.62 3.83
C VAL A 21 -5.73 -12.92 3.62
N THR A 22 -5.88 -13.37 2.38
CA THR A 22 -6.55 -14.64 2.07
C THR A 22 -5.89 -15.84 2.76
N LYS A 23 -4.55 -15.89 2.82
CA LYS A 23 -3.82 -16.96 3.53
C LYS A 23 -4.00 -16.91 5.05
N LEU A 24 -4.02 -15.71 5.62
CA LEU A 24 -4.28 -15.53 7.05
C LEU A 24 -5.72 -15.93 7.41
N GLU A 25 -6.68 -15.54 6.58
CA GLU A 25 -8.11 -15.84 6.76
C GLU A 25 -8.47 -17.31 6.55
N SER A 26 -7.77 -18.03 5.67
CA SER A 26 -8.01 -19.46 5.45
C SER A 26 -7.70 -20.30 6.70
N GLY A 27 -6.92 -19.76 7.63
CA GLY A 27 -6.40 -20.50 8.77
C GLY A 27 -5.48 -21.65 8.33
N GLY A 28 -5.04 -22.45 9.31
CA GLY A 28 -4.17 -23.63 9.04
C GLY A 28 -2.68 -23.31 8.87
N VAL A 29 -2.29 -22.05 8.99
CA VAL A 29 -0.89 -21.60 8.96
C VAL A 29 -0.32 -21.60 10.38
N PRO A 30 0.89 -22.16 10.64
CA PRO A 30 1.54 -22.11 11.95
C PRO A 30 1.73 -20.67 12.44
N LEU A 31 1.66 -20.46 13.75
CA LEU A 31 1.76 -19.12 14.36
C LEU A 31 2.99 -18.33 13.87
N ALA A 32 4.16 -18.96 13.81
CA ALA A 32 5.38 -18.31 13.35
C ALA A 32 5.28 -17.81 11.90
N GLU A 33 4.64 -18.58 11.02
CA GLU A 33 4.43 -18.18 9.63
C GLU A 33 3.32 -17.13 9.51
N SER A 34 2.26 -17.22 10.33
CA SER A 34 1.22 -16.17 10.43
C SER A 34 1.81 -14.81 10.84
N MET A 35 2.79 -14.80 11.75
CA MET A 35 3.50 -13.57 12.14
C MET A 35 4.29 -12.98 10.97
N GLN A 36 4.99 -13.82 10.20
CA GLN A 36 5.74 -13.36 9.01
C GLN A 36 4.81 -12.82 7.92
N LEU A 37 3.68 -13.48 7.68
CA LEU A 37 2.65 -13.03 6.75
C LEU A 37 2.07 -11.68 7.20
N TRP A 38 1.78 -11.51 8.48
CA TRP A 38 1.30 -10.25 9.03
C TRP A 38 2.32 -9.11 8.85
N GLU A 39 3.58 -9.31 9.24
CA GLU A 39 4.63 -8.28 9.08
C GLU A 39 4.79 -7.85 7.61
N ARG A 40 4.75 -8.82 6.69
CA ARG A 40 4.79 -8.52 5.25
C ARG A 40 3.53 -7.78 4.79
N GLY A 41 2.36 -8.15 5.31
CA GLY A 41 1.09 -7.47 5.07
C GLY A 41 1.14 -6.00 5.48
N GLU A 42 1.65 -5.70 6.68
CA GLU A 42 1.82 -4.32 7.18
C GLU A 42 2.74 -3.49 6.28
N GLN A 43 3.85 -4.07 5.82
CA GLN A 43 4.75 -3.38 4.88
C GLN A 43 4.06 -3.05 3.56
N LEU A 44 3.27 -3.98 3.01
CA LEU A 44 2.52 -3.75 1.77
C LEU A 44 1.41 -2.73 1.96
N ALA A 45 0.71 -2.76 3.09
CA ALA A 45 -0.30 -1.76 3.45
C ALA A 45 0.31 -0.35 3.52
N ALA A 46 1.48 -0.21 4.15
CA ALA A 46 2.21 1.06 4.19
C ALA A 46 2.60 1.55 2.79
N ILE A 47 3.05 0.66 1.90
CA ILE A 47 3.35 1.01 0.49
C ILE A 47 2.09 1.48 -0.24
N CYS A 48 0.97 0.76 -0.10
CA CYS A 48 -0.31 1.16 -0.68
C CYS A 48 -0.73 2.55 -0.18
N GLN A 49 -0.60 2.82 1.11
CA GLN A 49 -0.94 4.11 1.69
C GLN A 49 -0.08 5.24 1.11
N GLN A 50 1.23 5.03 0.97
CA GLN A 50 2.14 6.02 0.36
C GLN A 50 1.73 6.38 -1.08
N TRP A 51 1.33 5.39 -1.87
CA TRP A 51 0.81 5.63 -3.23
C TRP A 51 -0.47 6.47 -3.22
N LEU A 52 -1.42 6.13 -2.34
CA LEU A 52 -2.69 6.86 -2.22
C LEU A 52 -2.50 8.29 -1.72
N ASP A 53 -1.62 8.50 -0.74
CA ASP A 53 -1.27 9.83 -0.22
C ASP A 53 -0.64 10.70 -1.31
N GLY A 54 0.30 10.13 -2.08
CA GLY A 54 0.91 10.82 -3.21
C GLY A 54 -0.10 11.18 -4.30
N ALA A 55 -1.05 10.28 -4.61
CA ALA A 55 -2.12 10.58 -5.56
C ALA A 55 -3.04 11.70 -5.05
N LYS A 56 -3.42 11.66 -3.76
CA LYS A 56 -4.25 12.67 -3.14
C LYS A 56 -3.59 14.04 -3.15
N ALA A 57 -2.29 14.12 -2.84
CA ALA A 57 -1.53 15.37 -2.90
C ALA A 57 -1.55 15.99 -4.31
N LYS A 58 -1.32 15.18 -5.35
CA LYS A 58 -1.38 15.63 -6.75
C LYS A 58 -2.75 16.19 -7.15
N VAL A 59 -3.83 15.55 -6.69
CA VAL A 59 -5.20 16.03 -6.93
C VAL A 59 -5.44 17.36 -6.23
N GLU A 60 -5.00 17.50 -4.98
CA GLU A 60 -5.15 18.76 -4.24
C GLU A 60 -4.35 19.90 -4.87
N ASP A 61 -3.13 19.64 -5.33
CA ASP A 61 -2.31 20.64 -6.03
C ASP A 61 -2.96 21.06 -7.36
N ALA A 62 -3.46 20.10 -8.15
CA ALA A 62 -4.18 20.38 -9.38
C ALA A 62 -5.47 21.18 -9.15
N ARG A 63 -6.17 20.91 -8.03
CA ARG A 63 -7.38 21.65 -7.64
C ARG A 63 -7.05 23.11 -7.30
N ARG A 64 -5.99 23.35 -6.52
CA ARG A 64 -5.53 24.72 -6.18
C ARG A 64 -5.10 25.50 -7.42
N ALA A 65 -4.40 24.84 -8.36
CA ALA A 65 -3.96 25.47 -9.60
C ALA A 65 -5.13 25.87 -10.53
N ASN A 66 -6.26 25.16 -10.47
CA ASN A 66 -7.44 25.40 -11.31
C ASN A 66 -8.52 26.29 -10.67
N GLN A 67 -8.31 26.82 -9.46
CA GLN A 67 -9.22 27.76 -8.84
C GLN A 67 -8.82 29.20 -9.25
N PRO A 68 -9.57 29.88 -10.15
CA PRO A 68 -9.30 31.28 -10.43
C PRO A 68 -9.66 32.11 -9.19
N ASN A 69 -8.76 33.01 -8.79
CA ASN A 69 -8.99 33.99 -7.74
C ASN A 69 -10.12 34.96 -8.10
#